data_AF-A0A352NI31-F1
#
_entry.id   AF-A0A352NI31-F1
#
_cell.length_a   1.000
_cell.length_b   1.000
_cell.length_c   1.000
_cell.angle_alpha   90.00
_cell.angle_beta   90.00
_cell.angle_gamma   90.00
#
_symmetry.space_group_name_H-M   'P 1'
#
loop_
_entity.id
_entity.type
_entity.pdbx_description
1 polymer ?
#
loop_
_entity_poly.entity_id
_entity_poly.type
_entity_poly.pdbx_seq_one_letter_code
_entity_poly.pdbx_strand_id
1 'polypeptide(L)'
;VSGFTSEDNFLAVLPMFHSFGWATSVLFPLYLGGSTTILDSFKPKEVLQVLVDEGVTIFCGVPSMFSLLLKSRRQVVFPKLRFAFSGGDSISGENLVEFEKKFNTPIVEGYGLSEASPIVCLNPIHGTRKIRSVGV
;
A
#
# COMPACT_ATOMS: atom_id res chain seq x y z
N VAL A 1 -13.79 9.36 4.57
CA VAL A 1 -13.45 8.39 3.51
C VAL A 1 -13.67 7.00 4.10
N SER A 2 -14.65 6.24 3.62
CA SER A 2 -14.97 4.93 4.20
C SER A 2 -13.77 3.99 4.06
N GLY A 3 -13.31 3.40 5.16
CA GLY A 3 -12.21 2.42 5.17
C GLY A 3 -10.91 2.87 5.84
N PHE A 4 -10.81 4.11 6.33
CA PHE A 4 -9.67 4.60 7.13
C PHE A 4 -10.12 5.06 8.51
N THR A 5 -9.31 4.81 9.55
CA THR A 5 -9.59 5.20 10.95
C THR A 5 -8.34 5.72 11.66
N SER A 6 -8.52 6.31 12.84
CA SER A 6 -7.41 6.73 13.72
C SER A 6 -6.61 5.56 14.31
N GLU A 7 -7.08 4.32 14.12
CA GLU A 7 -6.35 3.11 14.55
C GLU A 7 -5.42 2.57 13.45
N ASP A 8 -5.40 3.22 12.28
CA ASP A 8 -4.56 2.79 11.18
C ASP A 8 -3.09 3.15 11.40
N ASN A 9 -2.23 2.16 11.16
CA ASN A 9 -0.79 2.32 11.12
C ASN A 9 -0.28 2.13 9.69
N PHE A 10 0.32 3.17 9.12
CA PHE A 10 0.82 3.16 7.76
C PHE A 10 2.33 2.89 7.72
N LEU A 11 2.77 2.07 6.78
CA LEU A 11 4.21 1.92 6.53
C LEU A 11 4.72 3.07 5.64
N ALA A 12 5.61 3.90 6.18
CA ALA A 12 6.39 4.88 5.43
C ALA A 12 7.75 4.29 5.03
N VAL A 13 7.80 3.74 3.83
CA VAL A 13 9.02 3.23 3.18
C VAL A 13 9.25 3.86 1.79
N LEU A 14 8.27 4.61 1.29
CA LEU A 14 8.43 5.43 0.09
C LEU A 14 9.27 6.67 0.43
N PRO A 15 10.06 7.21 -0.53
CA PRO A 15 10.83 8.42 -0.28
C PRO A 15 9.94 9.59 0.13
N MET A 16 10.21 10.18 1.30
CA MET A 16 9.41 11.27 1.88
C MET A 16 9.57 12.61 1.14
N PHE A 17 10.55 12.75 0.26
CA PHE A 17 10.66 13.91 -0.64
C PHE A 17 9.71 13.82 -1.84
N HIS A 18 9.13 12.65 -2.11
CA HIS A 18 8.17 12.47 -3.19
C HIS A 18 6.74 12.65 -2.66
N SER A 19 5.92 13.40 -3.40
CA SER A 19 4.54 13.78 -3.04
C SER A 19 3.69 12.57 -2.59
N PHE A 20 3.76 11.46 -3.32
CA PHE A 20 3.04 10.22 -2.99
C PHE A 20 3.41 9.67 -1.60
N GLY A 21 4.70 9.49 -1.30
CA GLY A 21 5.15 8.98 0.01
C GLY A 21 4.81 9.96 1.14
N TRP A 22 4.99 11.26 0.89
CA TRP A 22 4.69 12.30 1.88
C TRP A 22 3.21 12.37 2.21
N ALA A 23 2.34 12.48 1.20
CA ALA A 23 0.92 12.63 1.40
C ALA A 23 0.30 11.37 2.02
N THR A 24 0.64 10.18 1.52
CA THR A 24 -0.08 8.94 1.88
C THR A 24 0.44 8.25 3.12
N SER A 25 1.76 8.27 3.36
CA SER A 25 2.38 7.54 4.46
C SER A 25 2.73 8.43 5.64
N VAL A 26 2.70 9.77 5.49
CA VAL A 26 3.05 10.71 6.57
C VAL A 26 1.89 11.66 6.90
N LEU A 27 1.45 12.49 5.95
CA LEU A 27 0.44 13.50 6.25
C LEU A 27 -0.95 12.90 6.49
N PHE A 28 -1.39 11.96 5.65
CA PHE A 28 -2.73 11.39 5.74
C PHE A 28 -2.97 10.59 7.04
N PRO A 29 -2.03 9.73 7.50
CA PRO A 29 -2.18 9.04 8.79
C PRO A 29 -2.26 10.03 9.94
N LEU A 30 -1.40 11.06 9.96
CA LEU A 30 -1.43 12.11 10.98
C LEU A 30 -2.74 12.91 10.97
N TYR A 31 -3.26 13.24 9.79
CA TYR A 31 -4.55 13.91 9.64
C TYR A 31 -5.71 13.07 10.19
N LEU A 32 -5.65 11.74 10.06
CA LEU A 32 -6.63 10.81 10.60
C LEU A 32 -6.50 10.59 12.12
N GLY A 33 -5.40 11.06 12.74
CA GLY A 33 -5.04 10.70 14.11
C GLY A 33 -4.45 9.30 14.26
N GLY A 34 -4.06 8.67 13.14
CA GLY A 34 -3.37 7.37 13.10
C GLY A 34 -1.86 7.48 13.30
N SER A 35 -1.17 6.38 13.02
CA SER A 35 0.28 6.29 13.19
C SER A 35 1.01 5.92 11.90
N THR A 36 2.32 6.12 11.92
CA THR A 36 3.21 5.75 10.82
C THR A 36 4.41 4.99 11.37
N THR A 37 4.62 3.76 10.90
CA THR A 37 5.89 3.05 11.07
C THR A 37 6.84 3.46 9.97
N ILE A 38 8.02 3.97 10.33
CA ILE A 38 9.02 4.45 9.37
C ILE A 38 10.08 3.37 9.14
N LEU A 39 10.37 3.08 7.87
CA LEU A 39 11.48 2.22 7.47
C LEU A 39 12.38 2.99 6.50
N ASP A 40 13.66 3.15 6.86
CA ASP A 40 14.62 4.00 6.14
C ASP A 40 14.75 3.69 4.65
N SER A 41 14.64 2.42 4.27
CA SER A 41 14.81 2.00 2.89
C SER A 41 14.01 0.75 2.56
N PHE A 42 13.60 0.63 1.30
CA PHE A 42 12.92 -0.56 0.83
C PHE A 42 13.90 -1.73 0.69
N LYS A 43 13.75 -2.72 1.56
CA LYS A 43 14.33 -4.06 1.39
C LYS A 43 13.24 -5.10 1.58
N PRO A 44 12.97 -5.98 0.60
CA PRO A 44 11.81 -6.86 0.64
C PRO A 44 11.69 -7.70 1.92
N LYS A 45 12.80 -8.23 2.43
CA LYS A 45 12.80 -9.04 3.66
C LYS A 45 12.42 -8.24 4.90
N GLU A 46 12.95 -7.02 5.02
CA GLU A 46 12.69 -6.13 6.16
C GLU A 46 11.25 -5.61 6.10
N VAL A 47 10.75 -5.23 4.92
CA VAL A 47 9.35 -4.82 4.74
C VAL A 47 8.40 -5.95 5.14
N LEU A 48 8.61 -7.18 4.66
CA LEU A 48 7.76 -8.31 5.06
C LEU A 48 7.79 -8.56 6.57
N GLN A 49 8.94 -8.34 7.23
CA GLN A 49 9.07 -8.50 8.67
C GLN A 49 8.31 -7.41 9.43
N VAL A 50 8.49 -6.13 9.03
CA VAL A 50 7.79 -4.98 9.61
C VAL A 50 6.28 -5.09 9.45
N LEU A 51 5.80 -5.56 8.30
CA LEU A 51 4.37 -5.80 8.07
C LEU A 51 3.77 -6.89 8.99
N VAL A 52 4.61 -7.78 9.52
CA VAL A 52 4.19 -8.83 10.47
C VAL A 52 4.25 -8.30 11.90
N ASP A 53 5.34 -7.62 12.26
CA ASP A 53 5.68 -7.34 13.66
C ASP A 53 5.15 -5.99 14.17
N GLU A 54 5.10 -4.96 13.32
CA GLU A 54 4.87 -3.57 13.73
C GLU A 54 3.41 -3.13 13.64
N GLY A 55 2.48 -4.07 13.50
CA GLY A 55 1.05 -3.78 13.47
C GLY A 55 0.59 -2.88 12.32
N VAL A 56 1.32 -2.86 11.21
CA VAL A 56 0.95 -2.08 10.01
C VAL A 56 -0.40 -2.55 9.47
N THR A 57 -1.33 -1.62 9.28
CA THR A 57 -2.67 -1.88 8.75
C THR A 57 -2.80 -1.52 7.27
N ILE A 58 -1.96 -0.59 6.78
CA ILE A 58 -1.96 -0.13 5.39
C ILE A 58 -0.53 0.03 4.87
N PHE A 59 -0.26 -0.48 3.67
CA PHE A 59 1.03 -0.35 2.99
C PHE A 59 0.88 0.32 1.63
N CYS A 60 1.46 1.51 1.46
CA CYS A 60 1.51 2.21 0.18
C CYS A 60 2.84 1.91 -0.53
N GLY A 61 2.77 1.50 -1.80
CA GLY A 61 3.93 1.13 -2.60
C GLY A 61 3.75 1.42 -4.09
N VAL A 62 4.85 1.30 -4.83
CA VAL A 62 4.85 1.33 -6.31
C VAL A 62 4.86 -0.10 -6.87
N PRO A 63 4.42 -0.33 -8.12
CA PRO A 63 4.30 -1.68 -8.69
C PRO A 63 5.57 -2.54 -8.57
N SER A 64 6.74 -1.94 -8.77
CA SER A 64 8.03 -2.64 -8.67
C SER A 64 8.31 -3.22 -7.28
N MET A 65 7.85 -2.56 -6.21
CA MET A 65 7.97 -3.06 -4.84
C MET A 65 7.15 -4.34 -4.67
N PHE A 66 5.91 -4.38 -5.16
CA PHE A 66 5.05 -5.56 -5.11
C PHE A 66 5.67 -6.73 -5.90
N SER A 67 6.21 -6.47 -7.09
CA SER A 67 6.94 -7.50 -7.85
C SER A 67 8.14 -8.07 -7.09
N LEU A 68 8.86 -7.25 -6.32
CA LEU A 68 9.98 -7.70 -5.49
C LEU A 68 9.51 -8.51 -4.26
N LEU A 69 8.42 -8.11 -3.62
CA LEU A 69 7.82 -8.86 -2.50
C LEU A 69 7.30 -10.24 -2.96
N LEU A 70 6.71 -10.31 -4.16
CA LEU A 70 6.24 -11.56 -4.77
C LEU A 70 7.36 -12.58 -5.03
N LYS A 71 8.60 -12.13 -5.27
CA LYS A 71 9.77 -13.01 -5.43
C LYS A 71 10.24 -13.68 -4.13
N SER A 72 9.78 -13.20 -2.96
CA SER A 72 10.17 -13.77 -1.66
C SER A 72 9.68 -15.21 -1.53
N ARG A 73 10.52 -16.15 -1.06
CA ARG A 73 10.08 -17.53 -0.79
C ARG A 73 9.43 -17.71 0.59
N ARG A 74 9.39 -16.65 1.40
CA ARG A 74 8.78 -16.66 2.73
C ARG A 74 7.26 -16.78 2.59
N GLN A 75 6.67 -17.74 3.30
CA GLN A 75 5.25 -17.76 3.59
C GLN A 75 5.03 -16.88 4.81
N VAL A 76 4.35 -15.75 4.63
CA VAL A 76 4.01 -14.82 5.70
C VAL A 76 2.53 -14.51 5.61
N VAL A 77 1.92 -14.40 6.78
CA VAL A 77 0.55 -13.90 6.94
C VAL A 77 0.67 -12.59 7.69
N PHE A 78 0.06 -11.55 7.15
CA PHE A 78 0.05 -10.25 7.80
C PHE A 78 -1.11 -10.18 8.80
N PRO A 79 -0.85 -10.08 10.12
CA PRO A 79 -1.92 -10.17 11.12
C PRO A 79 -2.82 -8.93 11.16
N LYS A 80 -2.33 -7.78 10.70
CA LYS A 80 -3.03 -6.48 10.79
C LYS A 80 -3.25 -5.79 9.44
N LEU A 81 -2.51 -6.17 8.40
CA LEU A 81 -2.60 -5.52 7.09
C LEU A 81 -3.97 -5.77 6.45
N ARG A 82 -4.73 -4.69 6.25
CA ARG A 82 -6.09 -4.75 5.70
C ARG A 82 -6.09 -4.71 4.17
N PHE A 83 -5.22 -3.88 3.61
CA PHE A 83 -4.96 -3.79 2.18
C PHE A 83 -3.62 -3.11 1.93
N ALA A 84 -3.06 -3.34 0.75
CA ALA A 84 -1.97 -2.52 0.24
C ALA A 84 -2.50 -1.58 -0.85
N PHE A 85 -1.85 -0.44 -1.02
CA PHE A 85 -2.18 0.54 -2.04
C PHE A 85 -1.03 0.63 -3.05
N SER A 86 -1.34 0.44 -4.33
CA SER A 86 -0.41 0.62 -5.44
C SER A 86 -0.71 1.90 -6.20
N GLY A 87 0.30 2.75 -6.36
CA GLY A 87 0.23 3.98 -7.14
C GLY A 87 1.56 4.33 -7.79
N GLY A 88 1.59 5.45 -8.53
CA GLY A 88 2.78 5.97 -9.20
C GLY A 88 3.11 5.33 -10.55
N ASP A 89 2.64 4.11 -10.81
CA ASP A 89 2.70 3.45 -12.13
C ASP A 89 1.63 2.34 -12.21
N SER A 90 1.42 1.76 -13.40
CA SER A 90 0.49 0.66 -13.65
C SER A 90 1.02 -0.66 -13.07
N ILE A 91 0.21 -1.36 -12.29
CA ILE A 91 0.49 -2.72 -11.83
C ILE A 91 -0.17 -3.74 -12.76
N SER A 92 0.48 -4.89 -12.97
CA SER A 92 -0.08 -5.95 -13.80
C SER A 92 -1.23 -6.66 -13.06
N GLY A 93 -2.24 -7.09 -13.81
CA GLY A 93 -3.36 -7.86 -13.24
C GLY A 93 -2.91 -9.17 -12.62
N GLU A 94 -1.86 -9.77 -13.18
CA GLU A 94 -1.19 -10.96 -12.66
C GLU A 94 -0.61 -10.70 -11.26
N ASN A 95 0.11 -9.59 -11.06
CA ASN A 95 0.67 -9.24 -9.76
C ASN A 95 -0.42 -8.99 -8.71
N LEU A 96 -1.53 -8.35 -9.08
CA LEU A 96 -2.67 -8.14 -8.17
C LEU A 96 -3.21 -9.47 -7.65
N VAL A 97 -3.48 -10.41 -8.58
CA VAL A 97 -4.02 -11.73 -8.28
C VAL A 97 -3.02 -12.57 -7.48
N GLU A 98 -1.75 -12.56 -7.86
CA GLU A 98 -0.71 -13.31 -7.16
C GLU A 98 -0.44 -12.78 -5.76
N PHE A 99 -0.47 -11.46 -5.57
CA PHE A 99 -0.25 -10.86 -4.25
C PHE A 99 -1.40 -11.20 -3.31
N GLU A 100 -2.64 -11.06 -3.77
CA GLU A 100 -3.83 -11.39 -2.99
C GLU A 100 -3.86 -12.89 -2.63
N LYS A 101 -3.53 -13.78 -3.58
CA LYS A 101 -3.40 -15.23 -3.32
C LYS A 101 -2.31 -15.57 -2.31
N LYS A 102 -1.16 -14.92 -2.41
CA LYS A 102 0.03 -15.27 -1.63
C LYS A 102 -0.02 -14.76 -0.20
N PHE A 103 -0.49 -13.54 -0.01
CA PHE A 103 -0.46 -12.85 1.28
C PHE A 103 -1.83 -12.71 1.92
N ASN A 104 -2.89 -13.16 1.25
CA ASN A 104 -4.28 -12.99 1.69
C ASN A 104 -4.60 -11.51 1.98
N THR A 105 -4.08 -10.61 1.15
CA THR A 105 -4.26 -9.16 1.29
C THR A 105 -4.48 -8.55 -0.09
N PRO A 106 -5.56 -7.80 -0.31
CA PRO A 106 -5.81 -7.15 -1.58
C PRO A 106 -4.85 -5.98 -1.82
N ILE A 107 -4.51 -5.77 -3.09
CA ILE A 107 -3.96 -4.48 -3.55
C ILE A 107 -5.10 -3.63 -4.11
N VAL A 108 -5.19 -2.39 -3.62
CA VAL A 108 -6.03 -1.33 -4.16
C VAL A 108 -5.17 -0.47 -5.08
N GLU A 109 -5.65 -0.24 -6.29
CA GLU A 109 -4.96 0.60 -7.27
C GLU A 109 -5.48 2.03 -7.16
N GLY A 110 -4.60 3.00 -7.35
CA GLY A 110 -5.00 4.39 -7.55
C GLY A 110 -4.18 5.09 -8.61
N TYR A 111 -4.80 6.07 -9.24
CA TYR A 111 -4.19 6.94 -10.22
C TYR A 111 -4.02 8.34 -9.63
N GLY A 112 -2.90 8.96 -10.00
CA GLY A 112 -2.64 10.34 -9.67
C GLY A 112 -1.28 10.79 -10.17
N LEU A 113 -0.96 12.04 -9.85
CA LEU A 113 0.17 12.80 -10.34
C LEU A 113 0.48 13.90 -9.33
N SER A 114 1.73 14.34 -9.28
CA SER A 114 2.17 15.33 -8.28
C SER A 114 1.39 16.65 -8.36
N GLU A 115 1.01 17.06 -9.57
CA GLU A 115 0.23 18.25 -9.89
C GLU A 115 -1.19 18.22 -9.30
N ALA A 116 -1.70 17.03 -8.96
CA ALA A 116 -3.04 16.81 -8.42
C ALA A 116 -3.05 16.38 -6.93
N SER A 117 -1.93 16.57 -6.22
CA SER A 117 -1.86 16.44 -4.76
C SER A 117 -2.30 15.11 -4.13
N PRO A 118 -1.57 14.00 -4.30
CA PRO A 118 -1.08 13.37 -5.53
C PRO A 118 -1.99 12.22 -6.00
N ILE A 119 -3.16 12.02 -5.38
CA ILE A 119 -4.13 10.95 -5.71
C ILE A 119 -5.40 11.60 -6.26
N VAL A 120 -5.80 11.18 -7.47
CA VAL A 120 -7.01 11.67 -8.15
C VAL A 120 -8.16 10.68 -7.96
N CYS A 121 -7.91 9.39 -8.16
CA CYS A 121 -8.91 8.35 -7.99
C CYS A 121 -8.27 7.04 -7.50
N LEU A 122 -9.08 6.23 -6.83
CA LEU A 122 -8.69 4.92 -6.33
C LEU A 122 -9.84 3.92 -6.46
N ASN A 123 -9.48 2.65 -6.58
CA ASN A 123 -10.42 1.56 -6.51
C ASN A 123 -11.12 1.51 -5.14
N PRO A 124 -12.40 1.07 -5.07
CA PRO A 124 -13.04 0.84 -3.79
C PRO A 124 -12.24 -0.12 -2.91
N ILE A 125 -12.05 0.23 -1.64
CA ILE A 125 -11.41 -0.65 -0.64
C ILE A 125 -12.25 -1.92 -0.43
N HIS A 126 -13.58 -1.76 -0.48
CA HIS A 126 -14.55 -2.84 -0.38
C HIS A 126 -15.45 -2.84 -1.62
N GLY A 127 -15.81 -4.02 -2.10
CA GLY A 127 -16.70 -4.21 -3.26
C GLY A 127 -15.97 -4.59 -4.55
N THR A 128 -16.62 -4.34 -5.68
CA THR A 128 -16.13 -4.74 -7.00
C THR A 128 -14.94 -3.89 -7.42
N ARG A 129 -13.85 -4.57 -7.80
CA ARG A 129 -12.64 -3.97 -8.37
C ARG A 129 -12.45 -4.52 -9.77
N LYS A 130 -12.39 -3.65 -10.77
CA LYS A 130 -12.13 -4.05 -12.16
C LYS A 130 -10.62 -4.06 -12.39
N ILE A 131 -10.06 -5.26 -12.57
CA ILE A 131 -8.62 -5.43 -12.86
C ILE A 131 -8.23 -4.57 -14.08
N ARG A 132 -7.10 -3.85 -13.98
CA ARG A 132 -6.60 -2.88 -14.99
C ARG A 132 -7.44 -1.60 -15.12
N SER A 133 -8.21 -1.26 -14.11
CA SER A 133 -8.99 -0.03 -14.02
C SER A 133 -8.92 0.51 -12.60
N VAL A 134 -8.83 1.83 -12.47
CA VAL A 134 -8.91 2.56 -11.18
C VAL A 134 -10.33 3.07 -10.90
N GLY A 135 -11.32 2.34 -11.43
CA GLY A 135 -12.76 2.64 -11.35
C GLY A 135 -13.60 1.37 -11.35
N VAL A 136 -14.90 1.52 -11.09
CA VAL A 136 -15.89 0.43 -10.98
C VAL A 136 -16.50 0.02 -12.32
#